data_AF-A0A9D2I0U4-F1
#
_entry.id   AF-A0A9D2I0U4-F1
#
_cell.length_a   1.000
_cell.length_b   1.000
_cell.length_c   1.000
_cell.angle_alpha   90.00
_cell.angle_beta   90.00
_cell.angle_gamma   90.00
#
_symmetry.space_group_name_H-M   'P 1'
#
loop_
_entity.id
_entity.type
_entity.pdbx_description
1 polymer ?
#
loop_
_entity_poly.entity_id
_entity_poly.type
_entity_poly.pdbx_seq_one_letter_code
_entity_poly.pdbx_strand_id
1 'polypeptide(L)'
;MEMIDWLQNLLQNNNTKLYLFVGTYIATNMVDFGLGTIMALYLGTYSSKAMKLGLATKLGMILLCIIIIPVFLMFDVLGLATLFLVIGAFIANELWSIINHIKSGQGDGKDHSALDMLSNLINKITGNKED
;
A
#
# COMPACT_ATOMS: atom_id res chain seq x y z
N MET A 1 15.42 26.09 -1.93
CA MET A 1 14.34 25.66 -1.02
C MET A 1 14.81 24.37 -0.39
N GLU A 2 15.09 24.36 0.91
CA GLU A 2 15.56 23.15 1.57
C GLU A 2 14.43 22.12 1.71
N MET A 3 14.76 20.83 1.77
CA MET A 3 13.80 19.72 1.80
C MET A 3 12.84 19.82 3.00
N ILE A 4 13.34 20.28 4.14
CA ILE A 4 12.57 20.47 5.37
C ILE A 4 11.52 21.57 5.19
N ASP A 5 11.89 22.72 4.60
CA ASP A 5 10.97 23.83 4.35
C ASP A 5 9.86 23.45 3.36
N TRP A 6 10.22 22.65 2.34
CA TRP A 6 9.25 22.10 1.40
C TRP A 6 8.24 21.17 2.10
N LEU A 7 8.72 20.26 2.97
CA LEU A 7 7.85 19.37 3.75
C LEU A 7 6.95 20.14 4.73
N GLN A 8 7.48 21.17 5.38
CA GLN A 8 6.70 22.01 6.29
C GLN A 8 5.59 22.75 5.53
N ASN A 9 5.88 23.34 4.37
CA ASN A 9 4.87 23.98 3.53
C ASN A 9 3.82 22.99 3.02
N LEU A 10 4.23 21.78 2.64
CA LEU A 10 3.33 20.71 2.22
C LEU A 10 2.37 20.27 3.35
N LEU A 11 2.85 20.31 4.59
CA LEU A 11 2.12 19.93 5.80
C LEU A 11 1.50 21.13 6.55
N GLN A 12 1.43 22.33 5.97
CA GLN A 12 0.79 23.46 6.65
C GLN A 12 -0.75 23.39 6.59
N ASN A 13 -1.31 22.93 5.47
CA ASN A 13 -2.74 22.87 5.26
C ASN A 13 -3.31 21.47 5.54
N ASN A 14 -4.35 21.38 6.37
CA ASN A 14 -5.03 20.13 6.69
C ASN A 14 -5.62 19.44 5.45
N ASN A 15 -6.04 20.20 4.43
CA ASN A 15 -6.51 19.63 3.16
C ASN A 15 -5.36 18.93 2.42
N THR A 16 -4.19 19.56 2.35
CA THR A 16 -3.00 18.96 1.70
C THR A 16 -2.53 17.71 2.45
N LYS A 17 -2.52 17.74 3.79
CA LYS A 17 -2.24 16.55 4.61
C LYS A 17 -3.22 15.42 4.31
N LEU A 18 -4.52 15.72 4.24
CA LEU A 18 -5.55 14.73 3.97
C LEU A 18 -5.36 14.10 2.60
N TYR A 19 -5.07 14.89 1.56
CA TYR A 19 -4.75 14.36 0.23
C TYR A 19 -3.50 13.48 0.24
N LEU A 20 -2.47 13.85 0.98
CA LEU A 20 -1.26 13.03 1.11
C LEU A 20 -1.54 11.70 1.82
N PHE A 21 -2.29 11.72 2.92
CA PHE A 21 -2.62 10.50 3.67
C PHE A 21 -3.51 9.56 2.84
N VAL A 22 -4.57 10.09 2.22
CA VAL A 22 -5.46 9.31 1.37
C VAL A 22 -4.72 8.80 0.13
N GLY A 23 -3.92 9.65 -0.51
CA GLY A 23 -3.11 9.27 -1.67
C GLY A 23 -2.10 8.18 -1.34
N THR A 24 -1.41 8.31 -0.20
CA THR A 24 -0.47 7.29 0.29
C THR A 24 -1.20 5.98 0.58
N TYR A 25 -2.36 6.03 1.23
CA TYR A 25 -3.17 4.84 1.52
C TYR A 25 -3.64 4.10 0.26
N ILE A 26 -4.06 4.83 -0.77
CA ILE A 26 -4.43 4.23 -2.06
C ILE A 26 -3.19 3.62 -2.74
N ALA A 27 -2.07 4.34 -2.74
CA ALA A 27 -0.82 3.85 -3.32
C ALA A 27 -0.33 2.56 -2.64
N THR A 28 -0.34 2.50 -1.30
CA THR A 28 0.06 1.29 -0.57
C THR A 28 -0.88 0.13 -0.84
N ASN A 29 -2.20 0.36 -0.95
CA ASN A 29 -3.15 -0.67 -1.35
C ASN A 29 -2.86 -1.26 -2.75
N MET A 30 -2.56 -0.39 -3.71
CA MET A 30 -2.23 -0.81 -5.08
C MET A 30 -0.96 -1.63 -5.12
N VAL A 31 0.08 -1.18 -4.41
CA VAL A 31 1.36 -1.90 -4.30
C VAL A 31 1.16 -3.25 -3.64
N ASP A 32 0.45 -3.31 -2.51
CA ASP A 32 0.18 -4.56 -1.80
C ASP A 32 -0.57 -5.57 -2.68
N PHE A 33 -1.64 -5.13 -3.34
CA PHE A 33 -2.41 -6.00 -4.23
C PHE A 33 -1.57 -6.52 -5.40
N GLY A 34 -0.75 -5.65 -6.00
CA GLY A 34 0.16 -6.00 -7.07
C GLY A 34 1.19 -7.05 -6.62
N LEU A 35 1.86 -6.79 -5.49
CA LEU A 35 2.85 -7.70 -4.91
C LEU A 35 2.23 -9.05 -4.54
N GLY A 36 1.08 -9.05 -3.87
CA GLY A 36 0.37 -10.27 -3.51
C GLY A 36 -0.04 -11.09 -4.73
N THR A 37 -0.48 -10.43 -5.79
CA THR A 37 -0.85 -11.10 -7.06
C THR A 37 0.36 -11.69 -7.76
N ILE A 38 1.46 -10.93 -7.88
CA ILE A 38 2.71 -11.38 -8.48
C ILE A 38 3.24 -12.61 -7.72
N MET A 39 3.24 -12.55 -6.38
CA MET A 39 3.67 -13.66 -5.54
C MET A 39 2.81 -14.90 -5.73
N ALA A 40 1.49 -14.75 -5.74
CA ALA A 40 0.58 -15.88 -5.94
C ALA A 40 0.77 -16.56 -7.31
N LEU A 41 1.03 -15.77 -8.36
CA LEU A 41 1.33 -16.30 -9.70
C LEU A 41 2.65 -17.07 -9.71
N TYR A 42 3.69 -16.57 -9.05
CA TYR A 42 5.01 -17.20 -9.04
C TYR A 42 5.04 -18.47 -8.19
N LEU A 43 4.38 -18.47 -7.02
CA LEU A 43 4.29 -19.63 -6.13
C LEU A 43 3.29 -20.70 -6.60
N GLY A 44 2.58 -20.46 -7.71
CA GLY A 44 1.56 -21.37 -8.22
C GLY A 44 0.33 -21.48 -7.31
N THR A 45 0.17 -20.59 -6.34
CA THR A 45 -0.97 -20.53 -5.41
C THR A 45 -2.11 -19.64 -5.91
N TYR A 46 -1.99 -19.14 -7.14
CA TYR A 46 -2.99 -18.27 -7.76
C TYR A 46 -4.36 -18.93 -7.81
N SER A 47 -5.36 -18.22 -7.28
CA SER A 47 -6.77 -18.57 -7.39
C SER A 47 -7.57 -17.32 -7.72
N SER A 48 -8.35 -17.38 -8.80
CA SER A 48 -9.25 -16.28 -9.20
C SER A 48 -10.22 -15.90 -8.08
N LYS A 49 -10.67 -16.87 -7.27
CA LYS A 49 -11.55 -16.61 -6.12
C LYS A 49 -10.82 -15.83 -5.03
N ALA A 50 -9.59 -16.22 -4.71
CA ALA A 50 -8.77 -15.52 -3.71
C ALA A 50 -8.43 -14.09 -4.16
N MET A 51 -8.09 -13.91 -5.44
CA MET A 51 -7.82 -12.59 -6.02
C MET A 51 -9.05 -11.68 -5.96
N LYS A 52 -10.22 -12.16 -6.37
CA LYS A 52 -11.48 -11.39 -6.30
C LYS A 52 -11.83 -11.00 -4.87
N LEU A 53 -11.63 -11.90 -3.92
CA LEU A 53 -11.86 -11.63 -2.51
C LEU A 53 -10.89 -10.56 -1.98
N GLY A 54 -9.59 -10.69 -2.28
CA GLY A 54 -8.59 -9.69 -1.89
C GLY A 54 -8.89 -8.31 -2.46
N LEU A 55 -9.27 -8.24 -3.75
CA LEU A 55 -9.68 -6.99 -4.38
C LEU A 55 -10.94 -6.41 -3.73
N ALA A 56 -11.95 -7.24 -3.44
CA ALA A 56 -13.18 -6.81 -2.78
C ALA A 56 -12.91 -6.25 -1.38
N THR A 57 -12.02 -6.88 -0.60
CA THR A 57 -11.60 -6.38 0.72
C THR A 57 -10.95 -5.00 0.62
N LYS A 58 -10.00 -4.82 -0.31
CA LYS A 58 -9.34 -3.53 -0.52
C LYS A 58 -10.29 -2.43 -0.98
N LEU A 59 -11.17 -2.73 -1.94
CA LEU A 59 -12.22 -1.81 -2.38
C LEU A 59 -13.17 -1.47 -1.23
N GLY A 60 -13.54 -2.44 -0.39
CA GLY A 60 -14.36 -2.23 0.80
C GLY A 60 -13.70 -1.26 1.79
N MET A 61 -12.39 -1.39 2.01
CA MET A 61 -11.64 -0.47 2.88
C MET A 61 -11.51 0.94 2.26
N ILE A 62 -11.38 1.06 0.94
CA ILE A 62 -11.40 2.36 0.25
C ILE A 62 -12.78 3.02 0.39
N LEU A 63 -13.87 2.26 0.21
CA LEU A 63 -15.23 2.74 0.42
C LEU A 63 -15.45 3.18 1.88
N LEU A 64 -14.91 2.43 2.85
CA LEU A 64 -14.92 2.81 4.25
C LEU A 64 -14.21 4.15 4.46
N CYS A 65 -13.03 4.36 3.87
CA CYS A 65 -12.34 5.66 3.87
C CYS A 65 -13.24 6.81 3.38
N ILE A 66 -13.96 6.61 2.28
CA ILE A 66 -14.87 7.62 1.71
C ILE A 66 -16.00 7.98 2.68
N ILE A 67 -16.48 7.02 3.48
CA ILE A 67 -17.55 7.25 4.47
C ILE A 67 -17.01 7.91 5.74
N ILE A 68 -15.86 7.47 6.25
CA ILE A 68 -15.34 7.97 7.54
C ILE A 68 -14.84 9.41 7.44
N ILE A 69 -14.28 9.83 6.30
CA ILE A 69 -13.73 11.19 6.12
C ILE A 69 -14.79 12.27 6.43
N PRO A 70 -15.96 12.31 5.77
CA PRO A 70 -16.97 13.33 6.06
C PRO A 70 -17.51 13.21 7.49
N VAL A 71 -17.66 11.99 8.02
CA VAL A 71 -18.12 11.77 9.41
C VAL A 71 -17.15 12.41 10.41
N PHE A 72 -15.85 12.14 10.29
CA PHE A 72 -14.87 12.71 11.21
C PHE A 72 -14.68 14.22 11.04
N LEU A 73 -14.86 14.75 9.83
CA LEU A 73 -14.83 16.20 9.59
C LEU A 73 -15.98 16.96 10.28
N MET A 74 -17.03 16.27 10.76
CA MET A 74 -18.10 16.88 11.56
C MET A 74 -17.70 17.18 13.02
N PHE A 75 -16.59 16.64 13.52
CA PHE A 75 -16.21 16.69 14.94
C PHE A 75 -15.03 17.64 15.25
N ASP A 76 -14.93 18.77 14.54
CA ASP A 76 -13.90 19.80 14.72
C ASP A 76 -12.48 19.21 14.88
N VAL A 77 -11.71 19.68 15.88
CA VAL A 77 -10.30 19.31 16.09
C VAL A 77 -10.14 17.85 16.47
N LEU A 78 -11.04 17.32 17.31
CA LEU A 78 -10.98 15.93 17.76
C LEU A 78 -11.21 14.97 16.58
N GLY A 79 -12.20 15.28 15.75
CA GLY A 79 -12.51 14.54 14.53
C GLY A 79 -11.35 14.51 13.55
N LEU A 80 -10.70 15.65 13.32
CA LEU A 80 -9.55 15.73 12.43
C LEU A 80 -8.36 14.90 12.95
N ALA A 81 -8.07 14.95 14.25
CA ALA A 81 -7.00 14.17 14.86
C ALA A 81 -7.27 12.66 14.76
N THR A 82 -8.51 12.23 15.05
CA THR A 82 -8.92 10.84 14.90
C THR A 82 -8.85 10.38 13.45
N LEU A 83 -9.24 11.23 12.49
CA LEU A 83 -9.17 10.91 11.07
C LEU A 83 -7.75 10.57 10.61
N PHE A 84 -6.76 11.38 10.99
CA PHE A 84 -5.36 11.10 10.66
C PHE A 84 -4.85 9.82 11.32
N LEU A 85 -5.27 9.54 12.55
CA LEU A 85 -4.90 8.31 13.26
C LEU A 85 -5.49 7.06 12.58
N VAL A 86 -6.77 7.12 12.18
CA VAL A 86 -7.44 6.01 11.49
C VAL A 86 -6.83 5.75 10.12
N ILE A 87 -6.62 6.79 9.29
CA ILE A 87 -5.98 6.61 7.98
C ILE A 87 -4.53 6.16 8.15
N GLY A 88 -3.82 6.68 9.14
CA GLY A 88 -2.46 6.23 9.49
C GLY A 88 -2.41 4.75 9.87
N ALA A 89 -3.40 4.26 10.64
CA ALA A 89 -3.52 2.84 10.98
C ALA A 89 -3.79 1.98 9.75
N PHE A 90 -4.63 2.46 8.81
CA PHE A 90 -4.85 1.76 7.55
C PHE A 90 -3.58 1.69 6.69
N ILE A 91 -2.82 2.77 6.58
CA ILE A 91 -1.52 2.77 5.90
C ILE A 91 -0.56 1.78 6.57
N ALA A 92 -0.45 1.81 7.90
CA ALA A 92 0.42 0.89 8.64
C ALA A 92 0.04 -0.58 8.41
N ASN A 93 -1.26 -0.89 8.35
CA ASN A 93 -1.74 -2.24 8.02
C ASN A 93 -1.34 -2.68 6.61
N GLU A 94 -1.47 -1.80 5.61
CA GLU A 94 -1.04 -2.10 4.23
C GLU A 94 0.48 -2.28 4.15
N LEU A 95 1.26 -1.43 4.83
CA LEU A 95 2.72 -1.58 4.90
C LEU A 95 3.12 -2.90 5.54
N TRP A 96 2.43 -3.32 6.60
CA TRP A 96 2.65 -4.62 7.23
C TRP A 96 2.35 -5.78 6.28
N SER A 97 1.27 -5.69 5.52
CA SER A 97 0.93 -6.67 4.48
C SER A 97 2.01 -6.77 3.40
N ILE A 98 2.50 -5.63 2.90
CA ILE A 98 3.61 -5.56 1.93
C ILE A 98 4.86 -6.24 2.50
N ILE A 99 5.21 -5.94 3.75
CA ILE A 99 6.36 -6.56 4.41
C ILE A 99 6.20 -8.09 4.47
N ASN A 100 4.99 -8.58 4.74
CA ASN A 100 4.73 -10.02 4.79
C ASN A 100 4.83 -10.67 3.41
N HIS A 101 4.34 -10.02 2.35
CA HIS A 101 4.58 -10.48 0.98
C HIS A 101 6.08 -10.55 0.68
N ILE A 102 6.86 -9.56 1.11
CA ILE A 102 8.33 -9.56 0.92
C ILE A 102 9.00 -10.71 1.68
N LYS A 103 8.61 -10.93 2.94
CA LYS A 103 9.18 -11.98 3.81
C LYS A 103 8.77 -13.39 3.42
N SER A 104 7.59 -13.59 2.83
CA SER A 104 7.10 -14.92 2.45
C SER A 104 7.96 -15.66 1.42
N GLY A 105 8.97 -15.00 0.81
CA GLY A 105 9.99 -15.63 -0.04
C GLY A 105 11.25 -16.13 0.68
N GLN A 106 11.39 -15.94 2.00
CA GLN A 106 12.64 -16.25 2.75
C GLN A 106 12.62 -17.58 3.52
N GLY A 107 11.52 -18.36 3.45
CA GLY A 107 11.28 -19.46 4.39
C GLY A 107 11.61 -20.89 3.92
N ASP A 108 11.65 -21.16 2.62
CA ASP A 108 11.60 -22.55 2.10
C ASP A 108 12.81 -22.94 1.25
N GLY A 109 14.04 -22.83 1.78
CA GLY A 109 15.26 -23.47 1.21
C GLY A 109 15.63 -23.14 -0.25
N LYS A 110 14.85 -22.28 -0.91
CA LYS A 110 15.00 -21.67 -2.21
C LYS A 110 14.89 -20.18 -1.93
N ASP A 111 16.02 -19.57 -1.59
CA ASP A 111 16.13 -18.13 -1.42
C ASP A 111 15.77 -17.45 -2.75
N HIS A 112 14.50 -17.12 -2.91
CA HIS A 112 14.03 -16.20 -3.93
C HIS A 112 13.26 -15.13 -3.17
N SER A 113 13.98 -14.11 -2.71
CA SER A 113 13.33 -12.99 -2.05
C SER A 113 12.35 -12.32 -3.03
N ALA A 114 11.27 -11.71 -2.52
CA ALA A 114 10.33 -10.95 -3.36
C ALA A 114 11.02 -9.88 -4.22
N LEU A 115 12.13 -9.36 -3.74
CA LEU A 115 12.94 -8.36 -4.42
C LEU A 115 13.72 -8.98 -5.57
N ASP A 116 14.29 -10.18 -5.40
CA ASP A 116 14.94 -10.92 -6.48
C ASP A 116 13.92 -11.34 -7.54
N MET A 117 12.69 -11.69 -7.13
CA MET A 117 11.59 -12.00 -8.04
C MET A 117 11.14 -10.78 -8.85
N LEU A 118 11.00 -9.62 -8.19
CA LEU A 118 10.68 -8.35 -8.87
C LEU A 118 11.80 -7.95 -9.82
N SER A 119 13.07 -8.07 -9.40
CA SER A 119 14.24 -7.80 -10.24
C SER A 119 14.23 -8.69 -11.49
N ASN A 120 13.99 -9.99 -11.34
CA ASN A 120 13.91 -10.93 -12.45
C ASN A 120 12.72 -10.65 -13.39
N LEU A 121 11.56 -10.26 -12.86
CA LEU A 121 10.41 -9.87 -13.68
C LEU A 121 10.66 -8.56 -14.43
N ILE A 122 11.24 -7.57 -13.77
CA ILE A 122 11.64 -6.30 -14.39
C ILE A 122 12.64 -6.59 -15.50
N ASN A 123 13.71 -7.34 -15.24
CA ASN A 123 14.73 -7.72 -16.24
C ASN A 123 14.13 -8.49 -17.43
N LYS A 124 13.18 -9.39 -17.17
CA LYS A 124 12.47 -10.14 -18.22
C LYS A 124 11.55 -9.25 -19.07
N ILE A 125 10.97 -8.20 -18.49
CA ILE A 125 10.10 -7.23 -19.20
C ILE A 125 10.93 -6.16 -19.93
N THR A 126 12.03 -5.69 -19.35
CA THR A 126 12.92 -4.68 -19.93
C THR A 126 13.93 -5.26 -20.92
N GLY A 127 14.03 -6.59 -21.01
CA GLY A 127 14.88 -7.27 -21.99
C GLY A 127 16.38 -7.22 -21.67
N ASN A 128 16.76 -6.79 -20.46
CA ASN A 128 18.15 -6.91 -20.00
C ASN A 128 18.42 -8.39 -19.71
N LYS A 129 18.92 -9.09 -20.73
CA LYS A 129 19.74 -10.29 -20.52
C LYS A 129 21.04 -9.79 -19.92
N GLU A 130 21.20 -9.96 -18.61
CA GLU A 130 22.56 -10.01 -18.07
C GLU A 130 23.20 -11.28 -18.65
N ASP A 131 24.21 -11.08 -19.49
CA ASP A 131 25.15 -12.12 -19.92
C ASP A 131 26.04 -12.53 -18.73
#